data_AF-A0A1G2F5F8-F1
#
_entry.id   AF-A0A1G2F5F8-F1
#
_cell.length_a   1.000
_cell.length_b   1.000
_cell.length_c   1.000
_cell.angle_alpha   90.00
_cell.angle_beta   90.00
_cell.angle_gamma   90.00
#
_symmetry.space_group_name_H-M   'P 1'
#
loop_
_entity.id
_entity.type
_entity.pdbx_description
1 polymer ?
#
loop_
_entity_poly.entity_id
_entity_poly.type
_entity_poly.pdbx_seq_one_letter_code
_entity_poly.pdbx_strand_id
1 'polypeptide(L)'
;MLDLSFGRDGWDYQYIVRIRDNEEADKDMKNISAIKIAEMKINTVAVKERLAIGRFLYWDRRLILDRRTWTLCTGSRCTGGVVPVVDFNDGEVSVGWCYPGDADDDLRARQAVS
;
A
#
# COMPACT_ATOMS: atom_id res chain seq x y z
N MET A 1 8.85 -15.29 1.35
CA MET A 1 9.37 -14.22 2.22
C MET A 1 9.10 -12.89 1.54
N LEU A 2 8.54 -11.91 2.26
CA LEU A 2 8.37 -10.56 1.75
C LEU A 2 9.74 -9.87 1.70
N ASP A 3 10.09 -9.27 0.57
CA ASP A 3 11.33 -8.50 0.45
C ASP A 3 11.07 -7.03 0.80
N LEU A 4 11.63 -6.58 1.91
CA LEU A 4 11.51 -5.19 2.39
C LEU A 4 12.69 -4.30 1.95
N SER A 5 13.72 -4.89 1.32
CA SER A 5 14.84 -4.17 0.71
C SER A 5 14.44 -3.54 -0.63
N PHE A 6 13.36 -4.03 -1.25
CA PHE A 6 12.78 -3.41 -2.43
C PHE A 6 12.06 -2.10 -2.07
N GLY A 7 12.30 -1.05 -2.86
CA GLY A 7 11.71 0.27 -2.67
C GLY A 7 12.56 1.19 -1.79
N ARG A 8 11.94 2.23 -1.22
CA ARG A 8 12.62 3.18 -0.33
C ARG A 8 13.02 2.48 0.96
N ASP A 9 14.30 2.44 1.32
CA ASP A 9 14.77 1.76 2.52
C ASP A 9 15.22 2.71 3.62
N GLY A 10 14.61 2.54 4.80
CA GLY A 10 14.79 3.41 5.96
C GLY A 10 15.98 2.98 6.81
N TRP A 11 16.50 1.77 6.53
CA TRP A 11 17.76 1.29 7.04
C TRP A 11 18.95 1.92 6.31
N ASP A 12 18.83 2.09 4.98
CA ASP A 12 19.90 2.66 4.15
C ASP A 12 19.99 4.20 4.26
N TYR A 13 18.85 4.90 4.24
CA TYR A 13 18.81 6.36 4.36
C TYR A 13 17.47 6.86 4.90
N GLN A 14 17.48 8.04 5.51
CA GLN A 14 16.25 8.68 5.96
C GLN A 14 15.45 9.19 4.75
N TYR A 15 14.14 8.92 4.76
CA TYR A 15 13.22 9.46 3.76
C TYR A 15 11.89 9.86 4.38
N ILE A 16 11.18 10.72 3.66
CA ILE A 16 9.82 11.14 3.98
C ILE A 16 8.90 10.58 2.89
N VAL A 17 7.74 10.09 3.30
CA VAL A 17 6.65 9.74 2.39
C VAL A 17 5.48 10.63 2.73
N ARG A 18 4.95 11.29 1.71
CA ARG A 18 3.68 12.02 1.81
C ARG A 18 2.65 11.23 1.05
N ILE A 19 1.47 11.09 1.63
CA ILE A 19 0.32 10.48 0.99
C ILE A 19 -0.87 11.40 1.19
N ARG A 20 -1.93 11.21 0.40
CA ARG A 20 -3.18 11.93 0.57
C ARG A 20 -3.84 11.56 1.90
N ASP A 21 -4.51 12.53 2.52
CA ASP A 21 -5.21 12.36 3.80
C ASP A 21 -6.60 11.70 3.57
N ASN A 22 -6.57 10.44 3.15
CA ASN A 22 -7.74 9.63 2.87
C ASN A 22 -7.74 8.37 3.77
N GLU A 23 -8.89 8.06 4.39
CA GLU A 23 -9.03 6.83 5.17
C GLU A 23 -8.94 5.56 4.30
N GLU A 24 -9.56 5.60 3.13
CA GLU A 24 -9.45 4.55 2.11
C GLU A 24 -8.32 4.87 1.13
N ALA A 25 -7.83 3.86 0.44
CA ALA A 25 -6.85 4.06 -0.63
C ALA A 25 -7.42 4.90 -1.79
N ASP A 26 -6.51 5.48 -2.56
CA ASP A 26 -6.80 6.58 -3.48
C ASP A 26 -7.85 6.18 -4.53
N LYS A 27 -8.95 6.93 -4.59
CA LYS A 27 -10.11 6.58 -5.44
C LYS A 27 -9.78 6.60 -6.93
N ASP A 28 -8.87 7.47 -7.35
CA ASP A 28 -8.34 7.56 -8.71
C ASP A 28 -7.40 6.39 -9.08
N MET A 29 -6.95 5.62 -8.09
CA MET A 29 -6.13 4.42 -8.27
C MET A 29 -6.94 3.12 -8.29
N LYS A 30 -8.27 3.23 -8.41
CA LYS A 30 -9.20 2.10 -8.44
C LYS A 30 -9.05 1.26 -9.71
N ASN A 31 -9.08 -0.07 -9.58
CA ASN A 31 -9.03 -1.01 -10.70
C ASN A 31 -7.80 -0.82 -11.60
N ILE A 32 -6.65 -0.47 -11.00
CA ILE A 32 -5.37 -0.35 -11.69
C ILE A 32 -4.41 -1.39 -11.12
N SER A 33 -3.95 -2.31 -11.97
CA SER A 33 -3.03 -3.37 -11.57
C SER A 33 -1.64 -2.85 -11.24
N ALA A 34 -0.86 -3.64 -10.50
CA ALA A 34 0.51 -3.29 -10.16
C ALA A 34 1.42 -3.20 -11.39
N ILE A 35 1.16 -4.01 -12.43
CA ILE A 35 1.84 -3.90 -13.73
C ILE A 35 1.53 -2.53 -14.34
N LYS A 36 0.26 -2.13 -14.37
CA LYS A 36 -0.14 -0.86 -14.99
C LYS A 36 0.41 0.35 -14.22
N ILE A 37 0.43 0.29 -12.90
CA ILE A 37 1.05 1.31 -12.04
C ILE A 37 2.54 1.49 -12.38
N ALA A 38 3.26 0.39 -12.59
CA ALA A 38 4.67 0.42 -12.98
C ALA A 38 4.87 1.01 -14.40
N GLU A 39 4.04 0.65 -15.37
CA GLU A 39 4.04 1.25 -16.72
C GLU A 39 3.79 2.76 -16.68
N MET A 40 2.85 3.19 -15.84
CA MET A 40 2.52 4.61 -15.64
C MET A 40 3.57 5.35 -14.81
N LYS A 41 4.57 4.65 -14.27
CA LYS A 41 5.63 5.18 -13.41
C LYS A 41 5.07 5.95 -12.19
N ILE A 42 3.93 5.49 -11.66
CA ILE A 42 3.33 6.07 -10.48
C ILE A 42 4.08 5.55 -9.26
N ASN A 43 4.62 6.46 -8.45
CA ASN A 43 5.22 6.11 -7.18
C ASN A 43 4.10 5.83 -6.16
N THR A 44 4.09 4.63 -5.58
CA THR A 44 3.07 4.23 -4.59
C THR A 44 3.73 3.79 -3.30
N VAL A 45 2.91 3.65 -2.26
CA VAL A 45 3.37 3.17 -0.97
C VAL A 45 3.88 1.73 -1.01
N ALA A 46 4.91 1.46 -0.22
CA ALA A 46 5.32 0.13 0.17
C ALA A 46 4.48 -0.37 1.35
N VAL A 47 4.45 -1.68 1.57
CA VAL A 47 3.66 -2.28 2.67
C VAL A 47 4.11 -1.78 4.03
N LYS A 48 5.42 -1.56 4.23
CA LYS A 48 5.98 -1.01 5.47
C LYS A 48 5.45 0.40 5.78
N GLU A 49 5.31 1.25 4.77
CA GLU A 49 4.77 2.60 4.95
C GLU A 49 3.29 2.58 5.27
N ARG A 50 2.53 1.73 4.56
CA ARG A 50 1.11 1.56 4.82
C ARG A 50 0.84 1.05 6.24
N LEU A 51 1.64 0.11 6.74
CA LEU A 51 1.54 -0.38 8.11
C LEU A 51 1.95 0.70 9.13
N ALA A 52 3.04 1.42 8.88
CA ALA A 52 3.53 2.48 9.76
C ALA A 52 2.49 3.61 9.91
N ILE A 53 1.93 4.10 8.81
CA ILE A 53 0.92 5.17 8.88
C ILE A 53 -0.39 4.70 9.51
N GLY A 54 -0.84 3.47 9.20
CA GLY A 54 -2.03 2.91 9.83
C GLY A 54 -1.88 2.79 11.34
N ARG A 55 -0.72 2.30 11.80
CA ARG A 55 -0.42 2.21 13.24
C ARG A 55 -0.34 3.58 13.90
N PHE A 56 0.31 4.55 13.25
CA PHE A 56 0.42 5.91 13.77
C PHE A 56 -0.94 6.59 13.91
N LEU A 57 -1.79 6.54 12.87
CA LEU A 57 -3.12 7.16 12.88
C LEU A 57 -4.06 6.49 13.88
N TYR A 58 -3.96 5.18 14.07
CA TYR A 58 -4.72 4.50 15.10
C TYR A 58 -4.28 4.93 16.51
N TRP A 59 -2.98 5.09 16.75
CA TRP A 59 -2.46 5.56 18.03
C TRP A 59 -2.83 7.02 18.31
N ASP A 60 -2.69 7.91 17.32
CA ASP A 60 -2.95 9.35 17.44
C ASP A 60 -4.44 9.68 17.53
N ARG A 61 -5.27 9.04 16.68
CA ARG A 61 -6.67 9.47 16.43
C ARG A 61 -7.70 8.35 16.49
N ARG A 62 -7.28 7.10 16.74
CA ARG A 62 -8.15 5.92 16.61
C ARG A 62 -8.71 5.73 15.20
N LEU A 63 -8.07 6.32 14.19
CA LEU A 63 -8.45 6.16 12.79
C LEU A 63 -7.98 4.81 12.27
N ILE A 64 -8.85 4.16 11.49
CA ILE A 64 -8.60 2.85 10.89
C ILE A 64 -8.65 3.02 9.39
N LEU A 65 -7.54 2.74 8.73
CA LEU A 65 -7.42 2.82 7.27
C LEU A 65 -7.95 1.53 6.62
N ASP A 66 -8.49 1.68 5.40
CA ASP A 66 -8.88 0.58 4.50
C ASP A 66 -9.94 -0.37 5.07
N ARG A 67 -11.07 0.21 5.53
CA ARG A 67 -12.19 -0.59 6.06
C ARG A 67 -13.08 -1.16 4.97
N ARG A 68 -13.01 -0.59 3.77
CA ARG A 68 -13.87 -0.95 2.63
C ARG A 68 -13.09 -1.32 1.39
N THR A 69 -11.81 -1.01 1.35
CA THR A 69 -10.93 -1.23 0.21
C THR A 69 -9.66 -1.89 0.67
N TRP A 70 -8.86 -2.30 -0.30
CA TRP A 70 -7.61 -2.99 -0.10
C TRP A 70 -6.46 -2.14 -0.68
N THR A 71 -5.53 -1.69 0.16
CA THR A 71 -4.35 -0.95 -0.32
C THR A 71 -3.40 -1.91 -1.04
N LEU A 72 -3.31 -1.78 -2.36
CA LEU A 72 -2.32 -2.46 -3.19
C LEU A 72 -0.93 -1.79 -3.02
N CYS A 73 -0.04 -2.45 -2.29
CA CYS A 73 1.26 -1.89 -1.91
C CYS A 73 2.34 -2.16 -2.97
N THR A 74 2.22 -1.56 -4.16
CA THR A 74 3.11 -1.88 -5.30
C THR A 74 4.57 -1.44 -5.12
N GLY A 75 4.86 -0.61 -4.11
CA GLY A 75 6.22 -0.32 -3.66
C GLY A 75 6.92 -1.51 -2.99
N SER A 76 6.26 -2.65 -2.84
CA SER A 76 6.82 -3.91 -2.32
C SER A 76 6.39 -5.09 -3.17
N ARG A 77 7.25 -6.12 -3.22
CA ARG A 77 6.96 -7.41 -3.87
C ARG A 77 7.63 -8.53 -3.09
N CYS A 78 7.08 -9.74 -3.20
CA CYS A 78 7.85 -10.92 -2.78
C CYS A 78 8.72 -11.43 -3.94
N THR A 79 9.58 -12.41 -3.66
CA THR A 79 10.45 -13.05 -4.64
C THR A 79 9.69 -13.69 -5.81
N GLY A 80 8.44 -14.11 -5.61
CA GLY A 80 7.55 -14.64 -6.66
C GLY A 80 6.83 -13.56 -7.47
N GLY A 81 7.08 -12.27 -7.20
CA GLY A 81 6.49 -11.15 -7.94
C GLY A 81 5.08 -10.76 -7.53
N VAL A 82 4.42 -11.51 -6.64
CA VAL A 82 3.12 -11.11 -6.07
C VAL A 82 3.28 -9.89 -5.17
N VAL A 83 2.22 -9.10 -5.11
CA VAL A 83 2.20 -7.77 -4.50
C VAL A 83 1.43 -7.84 -3.19
N PRO A 84 1.96 -7.27 -2.09
CA PRO A 84 1.23 -7.22 -0.84
C PRO A 84 -0.01 -6.36 -0.96
N VAL A 85 -1.05 -6.78 -0.28
CA VAL A 85 -2.28 -6.00 -0.13
C VAL A 85 -2.60 -5.87 1.35
N VAL A 86 -3.07 -4.70 1.78
CA VAL A 86 -3.38 -4.41 3.19
C VAL A 86 -4.80 -3.90 3.32
N ASP A 87 -5.53 -4.46 4.26
CA ASP A 87 -6.90 -4.07 4.58
C ASP A 87 -7.18 -4.17 6.08
N PHE A 88 -8.36 -3.71 6.48
CA PHE A 88 -8.88 -3.91 7.82
C PHE A 88 -10.15 -4.76 7.74
N ASN A 89 -10.04 -6.02 8.15
CA ASN A 89 -11.13 -6.97 8.16
C ASN A 89 -11.24 -7.65 9.53
N ASP A 90 -12.45 -8.00 9.96
CA ASP A 90 -12.72 -8.73 11.21
C ASP A 90 -12.09 -8.13 12.48
N GLY A 91 -11.89 -6.81 12.50
CA GLY A 91 -11.33 -6.10 13.65
C GLY A 91 -9.79 -6.10 13.70
N GLU A 92 -9.13 -6.61 12.68
CA GLU A 92 -7.67 -6.66 12.57
C GLU A 92 -7.14 -6.10 11.25
N VAL A 93 -5.86 -5.72 11.25
CA VAL A 93 -5.14 -5.39 10.02
C VAL A 93 -4.65 -6.69 9.41
N SER A 94 -5.09 -6.96 8.17
CA SER A 94 -4.67 -8.15 7.43
C SER A 94 -3.68 -7.76 6.33
N VAL A 95 -2.76 -8.70 6.02
CA VAL A 95 -1.81 -8.58 4.92
C VAL A 95 -1.97 -9.80 4.03
N GLY A 96 -2.52 -9.58 2.84
CA GLY A 96 -2.71 -10.59 1.81
C GLY A 96 -1.71 -10.47 0.66
N TRP A 97 -1.99 -11.21 -0.41
CA TRP A 97 -1.21 -11.20 -1.64
C TRP A 97 -2.13 -11.15 -2.85
N CYS A 98 -1.77 -10.30 -3.82
CA CYS A 98 -2.42 -10.24 -5.13
C CYS A 98 -1.41 -10.57 -6.23
N TYR A 99 -1.90 -11.19 -7.31
CA TYR A 99 -1.10 -11.29 -8.52
C TYR A 99 -0.90 -9.89 -9.11
N PRO A 100 0.25 -9.64 -9.76
CA PRO A 100 0.58 -8.29 -10.19
C PRO A 100 -0.30 -7.76 -11.34
N GLY A 101 -1.00 -8.66 -12.03
CA GLY A 101 -2.00 -8.33 -13.03
C GLY A 101 -3.41 -8.15 -12.48
N ASP A 102 -3.66 -8.47 -11.21
CA ASP A 102 -4.98 -8.32 -10.60
C ASP A 102 -5.36 -6.84 -10.56
N ALA A 103 -6.61 -6.58 -10.91
CA ALA A 103 -7.24 -5.28 -10.84
C ALA A 103 -8.70 -5.51 -10.45
N ASP A 104 -9.15 -4.80 -9.42
CA ASP A 104 -10.49 -4.91 -8.89
C ASP A 104 -10.95 -3.56 -8.36
N ASP A 105 -12.26 -3.39 -8.21
CA ASP A 105 -12.89 -2.17 -7.72
C ASP A 105 -12.53 -1.82 -6.26
N ASP A 106 -12.22 -2.84 -5.47
CA ASP A 106 -11.81 -2.70 -4.07
C ASP A 106 -10.27 -2.65 -3.94
N LEU A 107 -9.52 -3.03 -4.98
CA LEU A 107 -8.07 -2.89 -5.03
C LEU A 107 -7.65 -1.49 -5.47
N ARG A 108 -6.95 -0.76 -4.60
CA ARG A 108 -6.49 0.61 -4.86
C ARG A 108 -5.10 0.83 -4.29
N ALA A 109 -4.20 1.45 -5.05
CA ALA A 109 -2.93 1.88 -4.49
C ALA A 109 -3.08 3.22 -3.75
N ARG A 110 -2.12 3.55 -2.89
CA ARG A 110 -1.93 4.91 -2.38
C ARG A 110 -0.72 5.51 -3.06
N GLN A 111 -0.90 6.65 -3.72
CA GLN A 111 0.17 7.36 -4.38
C GLN A 111 1.05 8.06 -3.33
N ALA A 112 2.36 7.91 -3.46
CA ALA A 112 3.32 8.74 -2.76
C ALA A 112 3.42 10.08 -3.52
N VAL A 113 3.00 11.16 -2.86
CA VAL A 113 2.96 12.52 -3.43
C VAL A 113 4.18 13.33 -2.98
N SER A 114 4.50 14.40 -3.71
CA SER A 114 5.58 15.35 -3.42
C SER A 114 5.06 16.61 -2.74
#